data_AF-A0A2G2I4K6-F1
#
_entry.id   AF-A0A2G2I4K6-F1
#
_cell.length_a   1.000
_cell.length_b   1.000
_cell.length_c   1.000
_cell.angle_alpha   90.00
_cell.angle_beta   90.00
_cell.angle_gamma   90.00
#
_symmetry.space_group_name_H-M   'P 1'
#
loop_
_entity.id
_entity.type
_entity.pdbx_description
1 polymer ?
#
loop_
_entity_poly.entity_id
_entity_poly.type
_entity_poly.pdbx_seq_one_letter_code
_entity_poly.pdbx_strand_id
1 'polypeptide(L)'
;MLARRGVRWLDELVITNCDEDHASDLPRLLETVDIGCLTRNPTVSGNELYRLKASGGMGAGIASLVDMTMHFNQPAGSLAAFDGMTCRIFWNSYPYDFEDENNLSLVLVMRWPGRLGIPGFSILYGGDMEREGWLRLLDRSDFRREMHDINVFVASHHGRYNGYCPELFEWTGLQPDIFVVSDCGIQHATQETIALYRHRARGIEHNGTLRRVITTRRDGWIRFHIYDGRARLLTSST
;
A
#
# COMPACT_ATOMS: atom_id res chain seq x y z
N MET A 1 4.40 15.74 10.71
CA MET A 1 2.98 16.07 10.41
C MET A 1 2.00 15.48 11.43
N LEU A 2 2.24 14.26 11.94
CA LEU A 2 1.43 13.60 12.96
C LEU A 2 1.51 14.28 14.34
N ALA A 3 2.72 14.61 14.80
CA ALA A 3 2.93 15.30 16.07
C ALA A 3 2.19 16.65 16.19
N ARG A 4 2.06 17.40 15.09
CA ARG A 4 1.28 18.64 15.04
C ARG A 4 -0.24 18.42 15.17
N ARG A 5 -0.70 17.18 14.94
CA ARG A 5 -2.08 16.75 15.16
C ARG A 5 -2.29 16.11 16.54
N GLY A 6 -1.31 16.21 17.44
CA GLY A 6 -1.37 15.62 18.78
C GLY A 6 -1.07 14.12 18.83
N VAL A 7 -0.79 13.47 17.69
CA VAL A 7 -0.41 12.06 17.64
C VAL A 7 1.02 11.92 18.14
N ARG A 8 1.22 11.10 19.17
CA ARG A 8 2.53 10.79 19.79
C ARG A 8 2.86 9.29 19.78
N TRP A 9 1.88 8.47 19.41
CA TRP A 9 1.99 7.01 19.40
C TRP A 9 1.31 6.49 18.14
N LEU A 10 1.94 5.52 17.48
CA LEU A 10 1.34 4.68 16.46
C LEU A 10 1.27 3.26 17.00
N ASP A 11 0.05 2.70 17.05
CA ASP A 11 -0.12 1.29 17.40
C ASP A 11 0.65 0.38 16.44
N GLU A 12 0.67 0.76 15.17
CA GLU A 12 1.37 0.03 14.12
C GLU A 12 1.87 0.98 13.02
N LEU A 13 3.10 0.72 12.55
CA LEU A 13 3.65 1.27 11.34
C LEU A 13 3.82 0.13 10.32
N VAL A 14 3.18 0.26 9.16
CA VAL A 14 3.33 -0.68 8.04
C VAL A 14 4.27 -0.06 7.00
N ILE A 15 5.34 -0.78 6.65
CA ILE A 15 6.26 -0.42 5.57
C ILE A 15 6.07 -1.42 4.42
N THR A 16 5.53 -0.93 3.31
CA THR A 16 5.14 -1.78 2.17
C THR A 16 6.30 -2.13 1.25
N ASN A 17 7.33 -1.31 1.18
CA ASN A 17 8.51 -1.55 0.35
C ASN A 17 9.74 -0.96 1.07
N CYS A 18 10.92 -1.51 0.76
CA CYS A 18 12.17 -1.09 1.39
C CYS A 18 12.95 -0.06 0.56
N ASP A 19 12.31 0.78 -0.25
CA ASP A 19 12.91 1.92 -0.94
C ASP A 19 12.78 3.23 -0.15
N GLU A 20 13.71 4.16 -0.42
CA GLU A 20 13.85 5.39 0.37
C GLU A 20 12.57 6.23 0.33
N ASP A 21 11.83 6.26 -0.77
CA ASP A 21 10.58 7.01 -0.86
C ASP A 21 9.42 6.42 -0.04
N HIS A 22 9.54 5.16 0.43
CA HIS A 22 8.63 4.56 1.42
C HIS A 22 9.08 4.79 2.86
N ALA A 23 10.35 5.15 3.08
CA ALA A 23 10.98 5.26 4.40
C ALA A 23 11.53 6.67 4.74
N SER A 24 11.52 7.60 3.79
CA SER A 24 12.31 8.84 3.85
C SER A 24 12.04 9.75 5.04
N ASP A 25 10.81 9.76 5.56
CA ASP A 25 10.43 10.58 6.73
C ASP A 25 10.58 9.82 8.06
N LEU A 26 11.05 8.57 8.06
CA LEU A 26 11.27 7.79 9.29
C LEU A 26 12.15 8.51 10.31
N PRO A 27 13.31 9.12 9.96
CA PRO A 27 14.13 9.83 10.94
C PRO A 27 13.32 10.88 11.72
N ARG A 28 12.50 11.67 11.02
CA ARG A 28 11.68 12.72 11.63
C ARG A 28 10.47 12.17 12.37
N LEU A 29 9.92 11.04 11.92
CA LEU A 29 8.82 10.38 12.60
C LEU A 29 9.28 9.91 14.00
N LEU A 30 10.41 9.21 14.05
CA LEU A 30 10.98 8.63 15.26
C LEU A 30 11.41 9.67 16.30
N GLU A 31 11.69 10.91 15.88
CA GLU A 31 11.96 12.04 16.81
C GLU A 31 10.75 12.44 17.66
N THR A 32 9.52 12.14 17.21
CA THR A 32 8.30 12.74 17.79
C THR A 32 7.14 11.78 18.02
N VAL A 33 7.25 10.55 17.53
CA VAL A 33 6.19 9.55 17.55
C VAL A 33 6.77 8.18 17.89
N ASP A 34 6.30 7.61 18.99
CA ASP A 34 6.64 6.24 19.40
C ASP A 34 5.85 5.21 18.56
N ILE A 35 6.42 4.04 18.35
CA ILE A 35 5.86 2.98 17.50
C ILE A 35 5.70 1.70 18.32
N GLY A 36 4.48 1.17 18.36
CA GLY A 36 4.17 -0.08 19.06
C GLY A 36 4.59 -1.32 18.29
N CYS A 37 4.32 -1.35 16.98
CA CYS A 37 4.58 -2.48 16.11
C CYS A 37 5.07 -2.05 14.73
N LEU A 38 6.02 -2.78 14.16
CA LEU A 38 6.47 -2.64 12.77
C LEU A 38 6.02 -3.85 11.96
N THR A 39 5.23 -3.61 10.93
CA THR A 39 4.81 -4.64 9.96
C THR A 39 5.43 -4.36 8.60
N ARG A 40 6.01 -5.40 8.01
CA ARG A 40 6.75 -5.37 6.74
C ARG A 40 6.88 -6.79 6.21
N ASN A 41 7.57 -6.98 5.08
CA ASN A 41 7.94 -8.31 4.64
C ASN A 41 8.83 -9.00 5.71
N PRO A 42 8.38 -10.09 6.35
CA PRO A 42 9.08 -10.69 7.48
C PRO A 42 10.33 -11.48 7.08
N THR A 43 10.52 -11.78 5.79
CA THR A 43 11.63 -12.65 5.34
C THR A 43 12.94 -11.91 5.11
N VAL A 44 12.96 -10.58 5.24
CA VAL A 44 14.17 -9.76 4.99
C VAL A 44 14.71 -9.24 6.32
N SER A 45 15.54 -9.93 7.08
CA SER A 45 16.08 -9.40 8.35
C SER A 45 16.79 -8.05 8.19
N GLY A 46 17.04 -7.33 9.30
CA GLY A 46 17.73 -6.04 9.26
C GLY A 46 19.15 -6.14 8.65
N ASN A 47 19.84 -7.26 8.90
CA ASN A 47 21.13 -7.55 8.27
C ASN A 47 21.02 -7.79 6.76
N GLU A 48 19.95 -8.45 6.31
CA GLU A 48 19.70 -8.67 4.87
C GLU A 48 19.33 -7.37 4.17
N LEU A 49 18.44 -6.56 4.77
CA LEU A 49 18.11 -5.23 4.27
C LEU A 49 19.35 -4.34 4.17
N TYR A 50 20.21 -4.36 5.21
CA TYR A 50 21.48 -3.63 5.16
C TYR A 50 22.33 -4.04 3.95
N ARG A 51 22.47 -5.35 3.69
CA ARG A 51 23.26 -5.86 2.55
C ARG A 51 22.65 -5.50 1.21
N LEU A 52 21.34 -5.64 1.05
CA LEU A 52 20.61 -5.26 -0.16
C LEU A 52 20.87 -3.78 -0.52
N LYS A 53 20.91 -2.92 0.50
CA LYS A 53 21.01 -1.47 0.34
C LYS A 53 22.43 -0.91 0.38
N ALA A 54 23.41 -1.71 0.78
CA ALA A 54 24.80 -1.27 0.96
C ALA A 54 25.46 -0.75 -0.33
N SER A 55 24.99 -1.17 -1.51
CA SER A 55 25.57 -0.80 -2.82
C SER A 55 25.07 0.55 -3.38
N GLY A 56 24.19 1.25 -2.67
CA GLY A 56 23.73 2.59 -3.10
C GLY A 56 22.32 2.99 -2.69
N GLY A 57 21.59 2.15 -1.95
CA GLY A 57 20.23 2.43 -1.51
C GLY A 57 20.12 2.86 -0.04
N MET A 58 21.24 3.02 0.68
CA MET A 58 21.27 3.36 2.11
C MET A 58 21.03 4.86 2.38
N GLY A 59 19.82 5.34 2.07
CA GLY A 59 19.36 6.67 2.49
C GLY A 59 19.09 6.75 3.99
N ALA A 60 18.74 7.94 4.50
CA ALA A 60 18.49 8.15 5.93
C ALA A 60 17.23 7.39 6.40
N GLY A 61 16.21 7.32 5.54
CA GLY A 61 15.02 6.52 5.77
C GLY A 61 15.35 5.04 5.89
N ILE A 62 16.09 4.51 4.90
CA ILE A 62 16.52 3.10 4.91
C ILE A 62 17.43 2.77 6.08
N ALA A 63 18.37 3.63 6.45
CA ALA A 63 19.20 3.41 7.63
C ALA A 63 18.34 3.28 8.90
N SER A 64 17.34 4.16 9.06
CA SER A 64 16.38 4.07 10.17
C SER A 64 15.58 2.76 10.11
N LEU A 65 15.14 2.35 8.92
CA LEU A 65 14.38 1.11 8.74
C LEU A 65 15.20 -0.14 9.07
N VAL A 66 16.50 -0.15 8.76
CA VAL A 66 17.43 -1.21 9.14
C VAL A 66 17.47 -1.34 10.67
N ASP A 67 17.72 -0.23 11.37
CA ASP A 67 17.78 -0.21 12.84
C ASP A 67 16.46 -0.64 13.46
N MET A 68 15.35 -0.11 12.95
CA MET A 68 14.01 -0.53 13.38
C MET A 68 13.77 -2.01 13.16
N THR A 69 14.19 -2.57 12.02
CA THR A 69 14.02 -4.00 11.73
C THR A 69 14.82 -4.88 12.68
N MET A 70 16.00 -4.42 13.12
CA MET A 70 16.80 -5.12 14.13
C MET A 70 16.15 -5.02 15.53
N HIS A 71 15.47 -3.91 15.82
CA HIS A 71 14.77 -3.69 17.08
C HIS A 71 13.43 -4.46 17.18
N PHE A 72 12.56 -4.31 16.18
CA PHE A 72 11.28 -5.02 16.03
C PHE A 72 11.50 -6.42 15.45
N ASN A 73 12.20 -7.27 16.19
CA ASN A 73 12.63 -8.60 15.74
C ASN A 73 11.76 -9.76 16.25
N GLN A 74 10.68 -9.46 16.95
CA GLN A 74 9.69 -10.45 17.37
C GLN A 74 8.49 -10.44 16.40
N PRO A 75 7.79 -11.57 16.23
CA PRO A 75 6.56 -11.59 15.47
C PRO A 75 5.61 -10.50 16.00
N ALA A 76 5.06 -9.69 15.08
CA ALA A 76 3.97 -8.80 15.43
C ALA A 76 2.86 -9.61 16.12
N GLY A 77 2.28 -9.06 17.19
CA GLY A 77 1.01 -9.56 17.72
C GLY A 77 -0.08 -9.52 16.65
N SER A 78 -1.30 -9.98 16.96
CA SER A 78 -2.43 -9.74 16.06
C SER A 78 -2.52 -8.25 15.73
N LEU A 79 -2.59 -7.93 14.43
CA LEU A 79 -2.79 -6.56 13.94
C LEU A 79 -3.92 -5.91 14.74
N ALA A 80 -3.71 -4.65 15.16
CA ALA A 80 -4.68 -3.97 16.01
C ALA A 80 -6.07 -4.02 15.35
N ALA A 81 -7.07 -4.47 16.09
CA ALA A 81 -8.45 -4.54 15.62
C ALA A 81 -9.05 -3.13 15.69
N PHE A 82 -8.66 -2.25 14.77
CA PHE A 82 -9.13 -0.87 14.67
C PHE A 82 -10.66 -0.85 14.40
N ASP A 83 -11.48 -0.85 15.46
CA ASP A 83 -12.94 -0.86 15.40
C ASP A 83 -13.53 -1.99 14.53
N GLY A 84 -12.97 -3.19 14.65
CA GLY A 84 -13.42 -4.37 13.90
C GLY A 84 -12.90 -4.42 12.46
N MET A 85 -12.01 -3.52 12.07
CA MET A 85 -11.22 -3.65 10.84
C MET A 85 -10.34 -4.90 10.91
N THR A 86 -10.29 -5.65 9.81
CA THR A 86 -9.34 -6.74 9.61
C THR A 86 -8.26 -6.33 8.61
N CYS A 87 -7.02 -6.70 8.89
CA CYS A 87 -5.91 -6.55 7.97
C CYS A 87 -5.40 -7.94 7.54
N ARG A 88 -5.13 -8.09 6.25
CA ARG A 88 -4.50 -9.26 5.64
C ARG A 88 -3.27 -8.80 4.90
N ILE A 89 -2.16 -9.50 5.10
CA ILE A 89 -0.88 -9.17 4.48
C ILE A 89 -0.39 -10.35 3.64
N PHE A 90 0.22 -10.04 2.49
CA PHE A 90 0.83 -11.01 1.57
C PHE A 90 2.19 -10.48 1.12
N TRP A 91 3.13 -11.38 0.94
CA TRP A 91 4.49 -11.07 0.53
C TRP A 91 5.09 -12.27 -0.19
N ASN A 92 6.11 -11.99 -1.00
CA ASN A 92 7.03 -13.00 -1.54
C ASN A 92 8.25 -13.12 -0.61
N SER A 93 8.90 -14.27 -0.63
CA SER A 93 9.96 -14.61 0.31
C SER A 93 11.34 -14.27 -0.23
N TYR A 94 12.13 -13.56 0.55
CA TYR A 94 13.57 -13.40 0.34
C TYR A 94 14.35 -14.60 0.91
N PRO A 95 15.44 -15.04 0.28
CA PRO A 95 15.85 -14.75 -1.11
C PRO A 95 15.17 -15.68 -2.13
N TYR A 96 14.31 -16.61 -1.69
CA TYR A 96 13.86 -17.74 -2.50
C TYR A 96 12.96 -17.38 -3.68
N ASP A 97 12.01 -16.46 -3.48
CA ASP A 97 11.13 -16.00 -4.54
C ASP A 97 11.78 -14.85 -5.30
N PHE A 98 12.36 -13.88 -4.59
CA PHE A 98 12.99 -12.68 -5.17
C PHE A 98 14.13 -12.14 -4.31
N GLU A 99 15.04 -11.42 -4.98
CA GLU A 99 16.11 -10.62 -4.35
C GLU A 99 15.97 -9.12 -4.63
N ASP A 100 15.06 -8.71 -5.52
CA ASP A 100 14.76 -7.31 -5.77
C ASP A 100 13.69 -6.77 -4.80
N GLU A 101 13.82 -5.50 -4.42
CA GLU A 101 13.03 -4.91 -3.34
C GLU A 101 11.57 -4.70 -3.72
N ASN A 102 11.30 -4.45 -5.00
CA ASN A 102 9.96 -4.21 -5.53
C ASN A 102 9.09 -5.46 -5.43
N ASN A 103 9.56 -6.62 -5.90
CA ASN A 103 8.83 -7.87 -5.80
C ASN A 103 8.79 -8.45 -4.38
N LEU A 104 9.59 -7.90 -3.46
CA LEU A 104 9.51 -8.15 -2.02
C LEU A 104 8.53 -7.21 -1.28
N SER A 105 7.81 -6.35 -1.99
CA SER A 105 6.81 -5.47 -1.38
C SER A 105 5.76 -6.27 -0.59
N LEU A 106 5.34 -5.72 0.55
CA LEU A 106 4.21 -6.21 1.33
C LEU A 106 2.91 -5.66 0.73
N VAL A 107 2.03 -6.56 0.34
CA VAL A 107 0.66 -6.25 -0.05
C VAL A 107 -0.22 -6.25 1.19
N LEU A 108 -0.95 -5.16 1.42
CA LEU A 108 -1.86 -5.00 2.56
C LEU A 108 -3.30 -4.83 2.07
N VAL A 109 -4.20 -5.68 2.58
CA VAL A 109 -5.65 -5.54 2.39
C VAL A 109 -6.29 -5.18 3.72
N MET A 110 -6.91 -4.01 3.79
CA MET A 110 -7.65 -3.52 4.94
C MET A 110 -9.15 -3.64 4.65
N ARG A 111 -9.92 -4.20 5.60
CA ARG A 111 -11.37 -4.37 5.44
C ARG A 111 -12.11 -3.91 6.69
N TRP A 112 -13.06 -3.03 6.48
CA TRP A 112 -14.10 -2.71 7.45
C TRP A 112 -15.33 -3.55 7.14
N PRO A 113 -15.79 -4.39 8.07
CA PRO A 113 -16.95 -5.23 7.84
C PRO A 113 -18.20 -4.37 7.64
N GLY A 114 -19.09 -4.84 6.76
CA GLY A 114 -20.43 -4.29 6.64
C GLY A 114 -21.25 -4.51 7.91
N ARG A 115 -22.38 -3.81 8.01
CA ARG A 115 -23.39 -4.00 9.07
C ARG A 115 -24.74 -4.29 8.41
N LEU A 116 -25.78 -4.62 9.19
CA LEU A 116 -27.09 -5.04 8.64
C LEU A 116 -27.61 -4.05 7.57
N GLY A 117 -27.64 -4.49 6.30
CA GLY A 117 -28.07 -3.69 5.15
C GLY A 117 -27.04 -2.67 4.62
N ILE A 118 -25.82 -2.65 5.18
CA ILE A 118 -24.74 -1.71 4.87
C ILE A 118 -23.53 -2.51 4.35
N PRO A 119 -23.11 -2.31 3.08
CA PRO A 119 -21.90 -2.95 2.56
C PRO A 119 -20.66 -2.50 3.34
N GLY A 120 -19.66 -3.39 3.41
CA GLY A 120 -18.35 -3.08 3.97
C GLY A 120 -17.53 -2.15 3.08
N PHE A 121 -16.33 -1.83 3.55
CA PHE A 121 -15.37 -1.02 2.80
C PHE A 121 -13.98 -1.64 2.86
N SER A 122 -13.20 -1.51 1.80
CA SER A 122 -11.87 -2.10 1.73
C SER A 122 -10.87 -1.27 0.92
N ILE A 123 -9.60 -1.40 1.31
CA ILE A 123 -8.48 -0.76 0.63
C ILE A 123 -7.38 -1.81 0.42
N LEU A 124 -6.91 -1.92 -0.81
CA LEU A 124 -5.73 -2.68 -1.20
C LEU A 124 -4.56 -1.72 -1.41
N TYR A 125 -3.43 -1.99 -0.75
CA TYR A 125 -2.15 -1.34 -0.98
C TYR A 125 -1.20 -2.32 -1.66
N GLY A 126 -0.73 -1.97 -2.85
CA GLY A 126 0.18 -2.81 -3.63
C GLY A 126 1.68 -2.64 -3.32
N GLY A 127 2.05 -1.64 -2.50
CA GLY A 127 3.45 -1.24 -2.34
C GLY A 127 4.06 -0.89 -3.70
N ASP A 128 5.27 -1.40 -3.97
CA ASP A 128 5.90 -1.30 -5.29
C ASP A 128 5.98 -2.64 -6.01
N MET A 129 5.05 -3.55 -5.70
CA MET A 129 4.95 -4.85 -6.34
C MET A 129 4.91 -4.72 -7.87
N GLU A 130 5.86 -5.38 -8.54
CA GLU A 130 5.89 -5.47 -9.99
C GLU A 130 5.18 -6.74 -10.48
N ARG A 131 5.01 -6.84 -11.80
CA ARG A 131 4.24 -7.92 -12.42
C ARG A 131 4.70 -9.32 -11.98
N GLU A 132 5.99 -9.59 -11.91
CA GLU A 132 6.49 -10.91 -11.53
C GLU A 132 6.15 -11.26 -10.07
N GLY A 133 6.27 -10.31 -9.15
CA GLY A 133 5.86 -10.50 -7.77
C GLY A 133 4.35 -10.67 -7.60
N TRP A 134 3.53 -9.98 -8.40
CA TRP A 134 2.08 -10.22 -8.46
C TRP A 134 1.76 -11.63 -8.95
N LEU A 135 2.39 -12.08 -10.04
CA LEU A 135 2.20 -13.43 -10.58
C LEU A 135 2.54 -14.50 -9.54
N ARG A 136 3.63 -14.30 -8.78
CA ARG A 136 4.02 -15.21 -7.72
C ARG A 136 2.96 -15.31 -6.61
N LEU A 137 2.38 -14.18 -6.21
CA LEU A 137 1.28 -14.18 -5.24
C LEU A 137 0.01 -14.84 -5.80
N LEU A 138 -0.27 -14.68 -7.09
CA LEU A 138 -1.44 -15.27 -7.77
C LEU A 138 -1.44 -16.80 -7.79
N ASP A 139 -0.28 -17.46 -7.65
CA ASP A 139 -0.22 -18.91 -7.43
C ASP A 139 -1.03 -19.33 -6.19
N ARG A 140 -1.07 -18.47 -5.17
CA ARG A 140 -1.70 -18.78 -3.89
C ARG A 140 -3.22 -18.56 -3.96
N SER A 141 -3.97 -19.58 -3.56
CA SER A 141 -5.45 -19.52 -3.60
C SER A 141 -6.05 -18.56 -2.58
N ASP A 142 -5.41 -18.38 -1.42
CA ASP A 142 -5.80 -17.44 -0.38
C ASP A 142 -5.66 -16.00 -0.85
N PHE A 143 -4.54 -15.67 -1.50
CA PHE A 143 -4.33 -14.37 -2.10
C PHE A 143 -5.38 -14.04 -3.16
N ARG A 144 -5.66 -14.96 -4.08
CA ARG A 144 -6.70 -14.77 -5.11
C ARG A 144 -8.09 -14.49 -4.51
N ARG A 145 -8.47 -15.20 -3.45
CA ARG A 145 -9.74 -14.96 -2.74
C ARG A 145 -9.80 -13.58 -2.10
N GLU A 146 -8.68 -13.08 -1.61
CA GLU A 146 -8.62 -11.78 -0.93
C GLU A 146 -8.83 -10.60 -1.88
N MET A 147 -8.69 -10.78 -3.19
CA MET A 147 -8.88 -9.70 -4.18
C MET A 147 -10.35 -9.37 -4.49
N HIS A 148 -11.31 -10.13 -3.95
CA HIS A 148 -12.73 -9.83 -4.10
C HIS A 148 -13.16 -8.63 -3.25
N ASP A 149 -14.22 -7.90 -3.64
CA ASP A 149 -14.77 -6.75 -2.89
C ASP A 149 -13.71 -5.72 -2.45
N ILE A 150 -12.80 -5.34 -3.35
CA ILE A 150 -11.87 -4.21 -3.14
C ILE A 150 -12.56 -2.92 -3.59
N ASN A 151 -12.70 -1.91 -2.72
CA ASN A 151 -13.27 -0.62 -3.13
C ASN A 151 -12.20 0.32 -3.66
N VAL A 152 -11.07 0.41 -2.95
CA VAL A 152 -9.94 1.27 -3.32
C VAL A 152 -8.70 0.43 -3.54
N PHE A 153 -8.04 0.61 -4.68
CA PHE A 153 -6.71 0.04 -4.91
C PHE A 153 -5.70 1.18 -5.06
N VAL A 154 -4.80 1.30 -4.08
CA VAL A 154 -3.58 2.10 -4.21
C VAL A 154 -2.61 1.35 -5.11
N ALA A 155 -2.52 1.80 -6.35
CA ALA A 155 -1.80 1.12 -7.44
C ALA A 155 -0.31 0.98 -7.11
N SER A 156 0.25 -0.18 -7.44
CA SER A 156 1.65 -0.47 -7.16
C SER A 156 2.60 0.47 -7.88
N HIS A 157 3.74 0.76 -7.25
CA HIS A 157 4.89 1.40 -7.87
C HIS A 157 4.51 2.72 -8.54
N HIS A 158 3.75 3.53 -7.80
CA HIS A 158 3.20 4.82 -8.26
C HIS A 158 2.37 4.72 -9.56
N GLY A 159 1.76 3.56 -9.83
CA GLY A 159 1.01 3.31 -11.05
C GLY A 159 1.86 3.27 -12.32
N ARG A 160 3.15 2.93 -12.22
CA ARG A 160 4.04 2.66 -13.37
C ARG A 160 3.65 1.36 -14.09
N TYR A 161 4.08 1.24 -15.34
CA TYR A 161 3.72 0.10 -16.20
C TYR A 161 4.20 -1.25 -15.65
N ASN A 162 5.42 -1.33 -15.12
CA ASN A 162 5.95 -2.54 -14.47
C ASN A 162 5.18 -2.96 -13.21
N GLY A 163 4.51 -2.01 -12.54
CA GLY A 163 3.58 -2.28 -11.44
C GLY A 163 2.19 -2.76 -11.89
N TYR A 164 1.86 -2.66 -13.18
CA TYR A 164 0.57 -3.10 -13.72
C TYR A 164 0.61 -4.58 -14.12
N CYS A 165 -0.20 -5.40 -13.45
CA CYS A 165 -0.35 -6.83 -13.76
C CYS A 165 -1.77 -7.09 -14.30
N PRO A 166 -1.96 -7.31 -15.62
CA PRO A 166 -3.28 -7.63 -16.18
C PRO A 166 -3.87 -8.92 -15.60
N GLU A 167 -3.02 -9.91 -15.30
CA GLU A 167 -3.41 -11.21 -14.74
C GLU A 167 -4.07 -11.08 -13.36
N LEU A 168 -3.68 -10.07 -12.57
CA LEU A 168 -4.33 -9.79 -11.29
C LEU A 168 -5.83 -9.55 -11.47
N PHE A 169 -6.22 -8.78 -12.48
CA PHE A 169 -7.63 -8.50 -12.78
C PHE A 169 -8.31 -9.70 -13.43
N GLU A 170 -7.64 -10.36 -14.36
CA GLU A 170 -8.20 -11.46 -15.14
C GLU A 170 -8.43 -12.73 -14.32
N TRP A 171 -7.53 -13.04 -13.40
CA TRP A 171 -7.57 -14.29 -12.63
C TRP A 171 -8.40 -14.17 -11.35
N THR A 172 -8.61 -12.96 -10.84
CA THR A 172 -9.34 -12.73 -9.59
C THR A 172 -10.68 -12.01 -9.78
N GLY A 173 -10.91 -11.41 -10.95
CA GLY A 173 -12.06 -10.55 -11.17
C GLY A 173 -11.98 -9.21 -10.41
N LEU A 174 -10.80 -8.83 -9.89
CA LEU A 174 -10.58 -7.57 -9.21
C LEU A 174 -11.07 -6.40 -10.08
N GLN A 175 -12.00 -5.63 -9.53
CA GLN A 175 -12.57 -4.46 -10.19
C GLN A 175 -12.91 -3.38 -9.15
N PRO A 176 -11.93 -2.60 -8.71
CA PRO A 176 -12.14 -1.61 -7.66
C PRO A 176 -13.08 -0.50 -8.11
N ASP A 177 -13.69 0.20 -7.14
CA ASP A 177 -14.47 1.40 -7.44
C ASP A 177 -13.55 2.51 -7.94
N ILE A 178 -12.33 2.60 -7.39
CA ILE A 178 -11.35 3.61 -7.78
C ILE A 178 -9.91 3.14 -7.56
N PHE A 179 -9.02 3.58 -8.45
CA PHE A 179 -7.58 3.52 -8.21
C PHE A 179 -7.03 4.83 -7.65
N VAL A 180 -6.12 4.73 -6.69
CA VAL A 180 -5.31 5.83 -6.19
C VAL A 180 -3.88 5.63 -6.69
N VAL A 181 -3.33 6.66 -7.35
CA VAL A 181 -1.93 6.69 -7.76
C VAL A 181 -1.20 7.71 -6.91
N SER A 182 -0.31 7.24 -6.03
CA SER A 182 0.58 8.10 -5.26
C SER A 182 1.84 8.40 -6.09
N ASP A 183 1.90 9.55 -6.76
CA ASP A 183 3.00 9.94 -7.67
C ASP A 183 3.48 11.35 -7.33
N CYS A 184 4.79 11.56 -7.29
CA CYS A 184 5.43 12.84 -6.94
C CYS A 184 6.17 13.52 -8.11
N GLY A 185 6.27 12.96 -9.34
CA GLY A 185 6.95 13.74 -10.38
C GLY A 185 7.33 13.16 -11.74
N ILE A 186 7.10 11.88 -12.09
CA ILE A 186 7.54 11.37 -13.41
C ILE A 186 6.39 11.38 -14.43
N GLN A 187 6.35 12.46 -15.21
CA GLN A 187 5.21 12.88 -16.04
C GLN A 187 4.92 11.98 -17.26
N HIS A 188 5.94 11.33 -17.84
CA HIS A 188 5.81 10.70 -19.16
C HIS A 188 5.38 9.22 -19.12
N ALA A 189 5.77 8.45 -18.09
CA ALA A 189 5.43 7.02 -17.97
C ALA A 189 4.02 6.75 -17.38
N THR A 190 3.39 7.76 -16.76
CA THR A 190 2.15 7.57 -15.99
C THR A 190 0.88 7.69 -16.84
N GLN A 191 0.89 8.41 -17.97
CA GLN A 191 -0.35 8.67 -18.73
C GLN A 191 -0.93 7.42 -19.41
N GLU A 192 -0.08 6.59 -20.00
CA GLU A 192 -0.49 5.35 -20.68
C GLU A 192 -1.01 4.33 -19.66
N THR A 193 -0.32 4.17 -18.54
CA THR A 193 -0.72 3.25 -17.48
C THR A 193 -2.01 3.69 -16.78
N ILE A 194 -2.25 5.00 -16.61
CA ILE A 194 -3.52 5.51 -16.07
C ILE A 194 -4.70 5.06 -16.94
N ALA A 195 -4.55 5.02 -18.27
CA ALA A 195 -5.64 4.55 -19.14
C ALA A 195 -5.96 3.07 -18.87
N LEU A 196 -4.94 2.22 -18.69
CA LEU A 196 -5.10 0.81 -18.34
C LEU A 196 -5.89 0.65 -17.02
N TYR A 197 -5.50 1.36 -15.97
CA TYR A 197 -6.22 1.34 -14.69
C TYR A 197 -7.65 1.86 -14.81
N ARG A 198 -7.91 2.91 -15.60
CA ARG A 198 -9.27 3.42 -15.83
C ARG A 198 -10.20 2.34 -16.39
N HIS A 199 -9.72 1.45 -17.26
CA HIS A 199 -10.55 0.38 -17.82
C HIS A 199 -10.89 -0.73 -16.81
N ARG A 200 -10.15 -0.81 -15.70
CA ARG A 200 -10.33 -1.84 -14.66
C ARG A 200 -11.17 -1.39 -13.47
N ALA A 201 -11.62 -0.13 -13.41
CA ALA A 201 -12.39 0.41 -12.29
C ALA A 201 -13.86 0.73 -12.64
N ARG A 202 -14.75 0.56 -11.65
CA ARG A 202 -16.18 0.88 -11.79
C ARG A 202 -16.42 2.38 -11.88
N GLY A 203 -15.75 3.14 -11.02
CA GLY A 203 -15.84 4.59 -10.91
C GLY A 203 -16.66 5.07 -9.72
N ILE A 204 -16.30 6.24 -9.21
CA ILE A 204 -17.00 6.96 -8.13
C ILE A 204 -17.36 8.36 -8.64
N GLU A 205 -18.59 8.81 -8.36
CA GLU A 205 -19.01 10.19 -8.62
C GLU A 205 -18.22 11.16 -7.72
N HIS A 206 -17.48 12.07 -8.34
CA HIS A 206 -16.70 13.10 -7.64
C HIS A 206 -16.74 14.40 -8.42
N ASN A 207 -17.22 15.47 -7.76
CA ASN A 207 -17.38 16.81 -8.36
C ASN A 207 -18.16 16.80 -9.70
N GLY A 208 -19.23 15.99 -9.78
CA GLY A 208 -20.09 15.90 -10.98
C GLY A 208 -19.47 15.12 -12.13
N THR A 209 -18.41 14.35 -11.90
CA THR A 209 -17.78 13.48 -12.90
C THR A 209 -17.52 12.09 -12.31
N LEU A 210 -17.76 11.06 -13.11
CA LEU A 210 -17.37 9.69 -12.78
C LEU A 210 -15.84 9.52 -12.86
N ARG A 211 -15.19 9.44 -11.70
CA ARG A 211 -13.73 9.28 -11.56
C ARG A 211 -13.37 7.81 -11.34
N ARG A 212 -12.44 7.29 -12.13
CA ARG A 212 -11.91 5.92 -12.02
C ARG A 212 -10.48 5.84 -11.49
N VAL A 213 -9.74 6.94 -11.64
CA VAL A 213 -8.37 7.11 -11.15
C VAL A 213 -8.25 8.52 -10.56
N ILE A 214 -7.62 8.61 -9.40
CA ILE A 214 -7.22 9.84 -8.72
C ILE A 214 -5.74 9.79 -8.39
N THR A 215 -5.07 10.93 -8.42
CA THR A 215 -3.62 10.99 -8.17
C THR A 215 -3.30 12.04 -7.13
N THR A 216 -2.35 11.76 -6.24
CA THR A 216 -1.92 12.75 -5.23
C THR A 216 -1.31 13.99 -5.87
N ARG A 217 -0.68 13.84 -7.03
CA ARG A 217 -0.14 14.95 -7.83
C ARG A 217 -1.21 15.94 -8.31
N ARG A 218 -2.31 15.44 -8.88
CA ARG A 218 -3.34 16.29 -9.50
C ARG A 218 -4.45 16.65 -8.54
N ASP A 219 -4.84 15.71 -7.68
CA ASP A 219 -5.99 15.84 -6.79
C ASP A 219 -5.57 16.21 -5.34
N GLY A 220 -4.26 16.32 -5.06
CA GLY A 220 -3.74 16.70 -3.76
C GLY A 220 -3.95 15.63 -2.68
N TRP A 221 -4.31 16.04 -1.46
CA TRP A 221 -4.64 15.04 -0.42
C TRP A 221 -5.95 14.35 -0.78
N ILE A 222 -5.97 13.03 -0.62
CA ILE A 222 -7.14 12.18 -0.88
C ILE A 222 -7.69 11.73 0.47
N ARG A 223 -9.00 11.87 0.66
CA ARG A 223 -9.68 11.34 1.84
C ARG A 223 -10.96 10.63 1.42
N PHE A 224 -11.12 9.43 1.93
CA PHE A 224 -12.38 8.71 1.89
C PHE A 224 -13.08 8.93 3.23
N HIS A 225 -14.29 9.49 3.19
CA HIS A 225 -15.20 9.44 4.32
C HIS A 225 -16.13 8.26 4.12
N ILE A 226 -16.04 7.30 5.02
CA ILE A 226 -16.86 6.10 4.98
C ILE A 226 -18.03 6.34 5.95
N TYR A 227 -19.24 6.20 5.43
CA TYR A 227 -20.50 6.26 6.16
C TYR A 227 -21.30 5.00 5.86
N ASP A 228 -22.42 4.81 6.55
CA ASP A 228 -23.31 3.65 6.42
C ASP A 228 -23.67 3.31 4.96
N GLY A 229 -22.86 2.44 4.36
CA GLY A 229 -23.00 1.93 3.00
C GLY A 229 -22.52 2.84 1.89
N ARG A 230 -21.80 3.92 2.20
CA ARG A 230 -21.34 4.91 1.22
C ARG A 230 -19.92 5.38 1.53
N ALA A 231 -19.07 5.43 0.51
CA ALA A 231 -17.81 6.16 0.58
C ALA A 231 -17.95 7.48 -0.19
N ARG A 232 -17.60 8.60 0.45
CA ARG A 232 -17.47 9.89 -0.20
C ARG A 232 -15.99 10.23 -0.36
N LEU A 233 -15.58 10.49 -1.59
CA LEU A 233 -14.25 10.99 -1.91
C LEU A 233 -14.19 12.51 -1.70
N LEU A 234 -13.11 12.97 -1.06
CA LEU A 234 -12.73 14.37 -0.92
C LEU A 234 -11.29 14.54 -1.36
N THR A 235 -11.03 15.64 -2.05
CA THR A 235 -9.72 16.03 -2.58
C THR A 235 -9.45 17.48 -2.21
N SER A 236 -8.24 17.88 -1.84
CA SER A 236 -7.91 19.32 -1.82
C SER A 236 -7.90 19.81 -3.25
N SER A 237 -8.91 20.57 -3.65
CA SER A 237 -8.86 21.37 -4.87
C SER A 237 -7.53 22.12 -4.92
N THR A 238 -6.74 21.92 -5.99
CA THR A 238 -5.66 22.84 -6.36
C THR A 238 -6.25 24.12 -6.92
#